data_AF-A0A373NIV2-F1
#
_entry.id   AF-A0A373NIV2-F1
#
_cell.length_a   1.000
_cell.length_b   1.000
_cell.length_c   1.000
_cell.angle_alpha   90.00
_cell.angle_beta   90.00
_cell.angle_gamma   90.00
#
_symmetry.space_group_name_H-M   'P 1'
#
loop_
_entity.id
_entity.type
_entity.pdbx_description
1 polymer ?
#
loop_
_entity_poly.entity_id
_entity_poly.type
_entity_poly.pdbx_seq_one_letter_code
_entity_poly.pdbx_strand_id
1 'polypeptide(L)'
;MPGIGNVEYRISPEMNTPYTVGFVKPFIVAPAEFPNSKLSEMILRHEYSHLRRRDSIVKLICLLAICLHCFNPLTILTFLLYTRFSENIADEAATEGCSAEERRAYAKALVKLSARTRQVPVVWRNNLLGDKKESMKRRVELIMNRNKKASKIGTVAAVLASVILSGTTVFAYTPMQTVKDASDTNEDYISFDFDNEAETLFAEYDTYFEALDGTIIPLNTDTANARAIFCSHNFKSGYVNKHYSQSNGGCIVKRYTGKICMKCNHIEVGDLLSTHTYVTCPHK
;
A
#
# COMPACT_ATOMS: atom_id res chain seq x y z
N MET A 1 41.32 19.62 5.58
CA MET A 1 41.68 18.54 4.62
C MET A 1 41.06 18.87 3.27
N PRO A 2 41.82 18.90 2.17
CA PRO A 2 41.28 19.30 0.86
C PRO A 2 40.36 18.20 0.31
N GLY A 3 39.16 18.57 -0.15
CA GLY A 3 38.19 17.64 -0.77
C GLY A 3 36.93 17.35 0.03
N ILE A 4 36.80 17.87 1.25
CA ILE A 4 35.58 17.79 2.05
C ILE A 4 34.94 19.18 2.02
N GLY A 5 33.66 19.29 1.63
CA GLY A 5 32.94 20.58 1.56
C GLY A 5 32.83 21.27 2.93
N ASN A 6 32.16 22.43 3.00
CA ASN A 6 31.86 23.09 4.27
C ASN A 6 31.00 22.17 5.16
N VAL A 7 31.65 21.44 6.06
CA VAL A 7 31.04 20.54 7.03
C VAL A 7 31.38 21.05 8.43
N GLU A 8 30.35 21.17 9.27
CA GLU A 8 30.56 21.51 10.67
C GLU A 8 31.13 20.29 11.40
N TYR A 9 32.29 20.48 12.03
CA TYR A 9 32.94 19.47 12.86
C TYR A 9 32.79 19.84 14.32
N ARG A 10 32.44 18.87 15.16
CA ARG A 10 32.43 19.03 16.62
C ARG A 10 33.35 18.01 17.26
N ILE A 11 34.11 18.44 18.25
CA ILE A 11 35.04 17.56 18.96
C ILE A 11 34.36 17.10 20.25
N SER A 12 34.39 15.79 20.53
CA SER A 12 33.92 15.23 21.80
C SER A 12 35.00 14.33 22.42
N PRO A 13 35.40 14.57 23.68
CA PRO A 13 36.39 13.74 24.37
C PRO A 13 35.83 12.36 24.79
N GLU A 14 34.51 12.19 24.84
CA GLU A 14 33.88 10.92 25.26
C GLU A 14 33.71 9.90 24.12
N MET A 15 34.11 10.27 22.89
CA MET A 15 33.84 9.48 21.69
C MET A 15 35.12 8.91 21.09
N ASN A 16 35.11 7.60 20.83
CA ASN A 16 36.28 6.87 20.32
C ASN A 16 36.31 6.75 18.78
N THR A 17 35.23 7.11 18.09
CA THR A 17 35.15 7.09 16.62
C THR A 17 34.33 8.25 16.08
N PRO A 18 34.67 8.76 14.88
CA PRO A 18 33.81 9.71 14.20
C PRO A 18 32.42 9.16 13.93
N TYR A 19 31.41 10.02 13.96
CA TYR A 19 30.05 9.68 13.60
C TYR A 19 29.26 10.90 13.15
N THR A 20 28.34 10.68 12.21
CA THR A 20 27.44 11.70 11.70
C THR A 20 26.23 11.86 12.62
N VAL A 21 25.90 13.09 13.00
CA VAL A 21 24.76 13.44 13.88
C VAL A 21 23.88 14.47 13.21
N GLY A 22 22.56 14.33 13.38
CA GLY A 22 21.56 15.31 12.94
C GLY A 22 20.79 14.89 11.70
N PHE A 23 19.63 15.54 11.52
CA PHE A 23 18.71 15.29 10.40
C PHE A 23 18.77 16.43 9.36
N VAL A 24 18.40 17.65 9.75
CA VAL A 24 18.26 18.80 8.83
C VAL A 24 19.60 19.49 8.53
N LYS A 25 20.45 19.66 9.55
CA LYS A 25 21.82 20.16 9.45
C LYS A 25 22.76 19.14 10.08
N PRO A 26 23.06 18.05 9.38
CA PRO A 26 23.92 17.03 9.95
C PRO A 26 25.36 17.56 10.07
N PHE A 27 26.08 17.09 11.09
CA PHE A 27 27.46 17.47 11.40
C PHE A 27 28.26 16.23 11.79
N ILE A 28 29.58 16.29 11.67
CA ILE A 28 30.47 15.18 12.04
C ILE A 28 31.03 15.45 13.43
N VAL A 29 30.80 14.52 14.36
CA VAL A 29 31.48 14.51 15.66
C VAL A 29 32.73 13.66 15.52
N ALA A 30 33.89 14.21 15.89
CA ALA A 30 35.17 13.51 15.89
C ALA A 30 35.76 13.40 17.31
N PRO A 31 36.55 12.36 17.60
CA PRO A 31 37.32 12.27 18.84
C PRO A 31 38.30 13.43 19.01
N ALA A 32 38.59 13.82 20.25
CA ALA A 32 39.66 14.78 20.56
C ALA A 32 41.03 14.31 20.03
N GLU A 33 41.29 13.01 20.12
CA GLU A 33 42.48 12.36 19.60
C GLU A 33 42.14 11.56 18.34
N PHE A 34 42.11 12.24 17.18
CA PHE A 34 41.93 11.58 15.90
C PHE A 34 43.23 11.65 15.08
N PRO A 35 43.97 10.54 14.91
CA PRO A 35 45.29 10.57 14.30
C PRO A 35 45.19 11.04 12.84
N ASN A 36 46.13 11.87 12.38
CA ASN A 36 46.19 12.29 10.98
C ASN A 36 46.82 11.18 10.12
N SER A 37 46.07 10.11 9.90
CA SER A 37 46.50 8.94 9.14
C SER A 37 45.64 8.73 7.89
N LYS A 38 46.14 7.97 6.91
CA LYS A 38 45.35 7.60 5.74
C LYS A 38 44.06 6.86 6.11
N LEU A 39 44.14 6.01 7.14
CA LEU A 39 42.99 5.26 7.66
C LEU A 39 41.93 6.19 8.27
N SER A 40 42.37 7.24 8.95
CA SER A 40 41.51 8.29 9.50
C SER A 40 40.82 9.09 8.40
N GLU A 41 41.51 9.39 7.31
CA GLU A 41 40.92 10.02 6.11
C GLU A 41 39.82 9.13 5.51
N MET A 42 40.05 7.82 5.41
CA MET A 42 39.05 6.86 4.91
C MET A 42 37.80 6.83 5.80
N ILE A 43 37.96 6.83 7.13
CA ILE A 43 36.84 6.88 8.08
C ILE A 43 36.06 8.20 7.94
N LEU A 44 36.75 9.33 7.75
CA LEU A 44 36.08 10.62 7.53
C LEU A 44 35.33 10.65 6.19
N ARG A 45 35.89 10.05 5.12
CA ARG A 45 35.20 9.90 3.84
C ARG A 45 33.94 9.04 3.96
N HIS A 46 33.97 7.99 4.78
CA HIS A 46 32.79 7.17 5.09
C HIS A 46 31.68 8.02 5.70
N GLU A 47 31.97 8.73 6.79
CA GLU A 47 30.98 9.57 7.49
C GLU A 47 30.50 10.74 6.61
N TYR A 48 31.40 11.35 5.84
CA TYR A 48 31.05 12.38 4.86
C TYR A 48 30.09 11.85 3.78
N SER A 49 30.18 10.58 3.40
CA SER A 49 29.27 9.95 2.44
C SER A 49 27.83 9.94 2.97
N HIS A 50 27.63 9.60 4.25
CA HIS A 50 26.32 9.67 4.91
C HIS A 50 25.78 11.09 4.96
N LEU A 51 26.65 12.04 5.29
CA LEU A 51 26.32 13.47 5.34
C LEU A 51 25.83 13.98 3.98
N ARG A 52 26.62 13.73 2.93
CA ARG A 52 26.35 14.20 1.56
C ARG A 52 25.03 13.67 1.01
N ARG A 53 24.69 12.42 1.32
CA ARG A 53 23.43 11.79 0.89
C ARG A 53 22.25 12.02 1.82
N ARG A 54 22.47 12.68 2.96
CA ARG A 54 21.44 12.94 3.98
C ARG A 54 20.77 11.66 4.47
N ASP A 55 21.56 10.61 4.70
CA ASP A 55 21.03 9.29 5.05
C ASP A 55 20.16 9.30 6.32
N SER A 56 20.43 10.22 7.26
CA SER A 56 19.58 10.45 8.44
C SER A 56 18.15 10.86 8.09
N ILE A 57 17.96 11.73 7.10
CA ILE A 57 16.63 12.19 6.67
C ILE A 57 15.87 11.05 6.01
N VAL A 58 16.55 10.29 5.14
CA VAL A 58 15.90 9.16 4.46
C VAL A 58 15.47 8.10 5.47
N LYS A 59 16.32 7.78 6.47
CA LYS A 59 15.94 6.89 7.58
C LYS A 59 14.73 7.43 8.34
N LEU A 60 14.66 8.73 8.59
CA LEU A 60 13.50 9.36 9.23
C LEU A 60 12.22 9.23 8.39
N ILE A 61 12.29 9.45 7.07
CA ILE A 61 11.15 9.27 6.16
C ILE A 61 10.70 7.80 6.16
N CYS A 62 11.62 6.85 6.12
CA CYS A 62 11.29 5.42 6.22
C CYS A 62 10.59 5.08 7.54
N LEU A 63 11.03 5.66 8.66
CA LEU A 63 10.38 5.46 9.96
C LEU A 63 8.97 6.04 9.97
N LEU A 64 8.76 7.24 9.41
CA LEU A 64 7.42 7.81 9.25
C LEU A 64 6.53 6.93 8.36
N ALA A 65 7.08 6.38 7.27
CA ALA A 65 6.36 5.44 6.41
C ALA A 65 5.96 4.16 7.16
N ILE A 66 6.82 3.63 8.04
CA ILE A 66 6.49 2.50 8.91
C ILE A 66 5.38 2.88 9.90
N CYS A 67 5.40 4.08 10.47
CA CYS A 67 4.32 4.54 11.37
C CYS A 67 2.97 4.64 10.64
N LEU A 68 2.96 5.16 9.41
CA LEU A 68 1.73 5.32 8.61
C LEU A 68 1.23 4.00 8.03
N HIS A 69 2.14 3.09 7.68
CA HIS A 69 1.83 1.80 7.08
C HIS A 69 2.35 0.65 7.94
N CYS A 70 2.04 0.67 9.24
CA CYS A 70 2.52 -0.31 10.21
C CYS A 70 2.11 -1.76 9.87
N PHE A 71 1.01 -1.92 9.13
CA PHE A 71 0.52 -3.20 8.62
C PHE A 71 1.24 -3.67 7.34
N ASN A 72 2.00 -2.80 6.67
CA ASN A 72 2.67 -3.12 5.41
C ASN A 72 4.12 -3.57 5.67
N PRO A 73 4.43 -4.88 5.53
CA PRO A 73 5.78 -5.39 5.76
C PRO A 73 6.83 -4.83 4.79
N LEU A 74 6.41 -4.31 3.63
CA LEU A 74 7.33 -3.70 2.66
C LEU A 74 7.99 -2.43 3.22
N THR A 75 7.32 -1.67 4.10
CA THR A 75 7.92 -0.46 4.69
C THR A 75 9.09 -0.78 5.61
N ILE A 76 8.94 -1.84 6.41
CA ILE A 76 10.00 -2.39 7.27
C ILE A 76 11.13 -2.91 6.38
N LEU A 77 10.82 -3.70 5.35
CA LEU A 77 11.81 -4.23 4.41
C LEU A 77 12.62 -3.10 3.75
N THR A 78 11.96 -2.05 3.27
CA THR A 78 12.62 -0.88 2.67
C THR A 78 13.59 -0.21 3.63
N PHE A 79 13.20 0.00 4.89
CA PHE A 79 14.10 0.57 5.90
C PHE A 79 15.36 -0.28 6.12
N LEU A 80 15.21 -1.62 6.16
CA LEU A 80 16.34 -2.53 6.31
C LEU A 80 17.27 -2.53 5.09
N LEU A 81 16.70 -2.62 3.89
CA LEU A 81 17.47 -2.58 2.65
C LEU A 81 18.23 -1.26 2.57
N TYR A 82 17.54 -0.14 2.80
CA TYR A 82 18.16 1.17 2.77
C TYR A 82 19.32 1.26 3.76
N THR A 83 19.12 0.80 5.00
CA THR A 83 20.18 0.81 6.01
C THR A 83 21.40 0.01 5.56
N ARG A 84 21.22 -1.18 4.97
CA ARG A 84 22.33 -1.98 4.43
C ARG A 84 23.02 -1.32 3.23
N PHE A 85 22.24 -0.80 2.28
CA PHE A 85 22.79 -0.13 1.09
C PHE A 85 23.55 1.13 1.46
N SER A 86 23.07 1.92 2.43
CA SER A 86 23.73 3.14 2.87
C SER A 86 25.17 2.88 3.38
N GLU A 87 25.37 1.81 4.15
CA GLU A 87 26.70 1.39 4.62
C GLU A 87 27.61 0.95 3.47
N ASN A 88 27.08 0.17 2.52
CA ASN A 88 27.86 -0.31 1.37
C ASN A 88 28.36 0.84 0.49
N ILE A 89 27.51 1.84 0.21
CA ILE A 89 27.89 2.99 -0.60
C ILE A 89 28.87 3.91 0.19
N ALA A 90 28.73 3.98 1.51
CA ALA A 90 29.69 4.70 2.35
C ALA A 90 31.07 4.02 2.38
N ASP A 91 31.11 2.68 2.49
CA ASP A 91 32.34 1.88 2.39
C ASP A 91 33.00 1.98 1.01
N GLU A 92 32.19 2.03 -0.07
CA GLU A 92 32.68 2.24 -1.43
C GLU A 92 33.34 3.62 -1.58
N ALA A 93 32.67 4.68 -1.10
CA ALA A 93 33.21 6.04 -1.12
C ALA A 93 34.49 6.18 -0.28
N ALA A 94 34.55 5.49 0.87
CA ALA A 94 35.72 5.48 1.74
C ALA A 94 36.95 4.82 1.10
N THR A 95 36.72 3.81 0.26
CA THR A 95 37.78 3.00 -0.37
C THR A 95 38.07 3.41 -1.81
N GLU A 96 37.43 4.46 -2.30
CA GLU A 96 37.63 5.00 -3.64
C GLU A 96 39.08 5.49 -3.83
N GLY A 97 39.74 5.03 -4.90
CA GLY A 97 41.15 5.33 -5.18
C GLY A 97 42.18 4.63 -4.29
N CYS A 98 41.78 3.82 -3.30
CA CYS A 98 42.71 3.14 -2.39
C CYS A 98 43.32 1.86 -2.97
N SER A 99 44.54 1.53 -2.54
CA SER A 99 45.25 0.28 -2.83
C SER A 99 44.60 -0.93 -2.13
N ALA A 100 44.96 -2.15 -2.55
CA ALA A 100 44.45 -3.37 -1.92
C ALA A 100 44.88 -3.50 -0.44
N GLU A 101 46.04 -2.97 -0.08
CA GLU A 101 46.55 -2.97 1.30
C GLU A 101 45.79 -1.98 2.18
N GLU A 102 45.53 -0.77 1.68
CA GLU A 102 44.73 0.25 2.35
C GLU A 102 43.29 -0.24 2.60
N ARG A 103 42.68 -0.91 1.61
CA ARG A 103 41.36 -1.54 1.77
C ARG A 103 41.34 -2.61 2.85
N ARG A 104 42.38 -3.46 2.92
CA ARG A 104 42.52 -4.45 4.00
C ARG A 104 42.67 -3.78 5.36
N ALA A 105 43.46 -2.72 5.45
CA ALA A 105 43.63 -1.96 6.70
C ALA A 105 42.30 -1.35 7.16
N TYR A 106 41.55 -0.74 6.24
CA TYR A 106 40.21 -0.22 6.51
C TYR A 106 39.22 -1.31 6.95
N ALA A 107 39.15 -2.43 6.24
CA ALA A 107 38.26 -3.55 6.61
C ALA A 107 38.59 -4.11 8.01
N LYS A 108 39.88 -4.25 8.35
CA LYS A 108 40.31 -4.64 9.71
C LYS A 108 39.87 -3.62 10.76
N ALA A 109 40.04 -2.32 10.48
CA ALA A 109 39.58 -1.27 11.38
C ALA A 109 38.05 -1.34 11.57
N LEU A 110 37.29 -1.49 10.49
CA LEU A 110 35.83 -1.59 10.56
C LEU A 110 35.35 -2.76 11.43
N VAL A 111 35.96 -3.95 11.27
CA VAL A 111 35.67 -5.11 12.12
C VAL A 111 35.99 -4.80 13.60
N LYS A 112 37.15 -4.21 13.87
CA LYS A 112 37.55 -3.82 15.25
C LYS A 112 36.61 -2.79 15.86
N LEU A 113 36.13 -1.83 15.07
CA LEU A 113 35.17 -0.82 15.50
C LEU A 113 33.79 -1.42 15.74
N SER A 114 33.36 -2.38 14.91
CA SER A 114 32.06 -3.05 15.06
C SER A 114 31.98 -3.94 16.33
N ALA A 115 33.13 -4.46 16.78
CA ALA A 115 33.23 -5.22 18.02
C ALA A 115 33.12 -4.34 19.27
N ARG A 116 33.38 -3.03 19.15
CA ARG A 116 33.16 -2.06 20.23
C ARG A 116 31.69 -1.62 20.20
N THR A 117 30.96 -1.92 21.27
CA THR A 117 29.55 -1.57 21.41
C THR A 117 29.37 -0.04 21.32
N ARG A 118 28.91 0.45 20.17
CA ARG A 118 28.56 1.87 19.98
C ARG A 118 27.34 2.18 20.85
N GLN A 119 27.45 3.09 21.80
CA GLN A 119 26.29 3.66 22.49
C GLN A 119 25.56 4.62 21.54
N VAL A 120 24.82 4.07 20.57
CA VAL A 120 23.99 4.87 19.67
C VAL A 120 22.54 4.93 20.16
N PRO A 121 21.84 6.05 19.88
CA PRO A 121 20.41 6.17 20.16
C PRO A 121 19.62 4.98 19.61
N VAL A 122 18.54 4.57 20.29
CA VAL A 122 17.76 3.36 19.96
C VAL A 122 17.32 3.30 18.50
N VAL A 123 16.99 4.47 17.91
CA VAL A 123 16.60 4.62 16.49
C VAL A 123 17.69 4.15 15.50
N TRP A 124 18.95 4.21 15.93
CA TRP A 124 20.13 3.79 15.17
C TRP A 124 20.65 2.41 15.59
N ARG A 125 20.05 1.79 16.61
CA ARG A 125 20.35 0.41 16.97
C ARG A 125 19.62 -0.51 15.99
N ASN A 126 20.39 -1.14 15.10
CA ASN A 126 19.95 -2.26 14.26
C ASN A 126 19.63 -3.55 15.07
N ASN A 127 19.04 -3.43 16.26
CA ASN A 127 18.59 -4.61 17.02
C ASN A 127 17.34 -5.25 16.40
N LEU A 128 16.69 -4.57 15.45
CA LEU A 128 15.42 -5.03 14.92
C LEU A 128 15.56 -6.23 13.97
N LEU A 129 16.62 -6.35 13.15
CA LEU A 129 16.75 -7.45 12.18
C LEU A 129 18.22 -7.79 11.78
N GLY A 130 18.60 -9.05 12.03
CA GLY A 130 19.67 -9.75 11.34
C GLY A 130 21.01 -9.85 12.08
N ASP A 131 21.70 -10.97 11.83
CA ASP A 131 23.01 -11.26 12.41
C ASP A 131 24.04 -10.18 12.01
N LYS A 132 24.49 -9.42 13.00
CA LYS A 132 25.54 -8.37 12.85
C LYS A 132 26.80 -8.95 12.20
N LYS A 133 27.07 -10.23 12.44
CA LYS A 133 28.22 -10.94 11.86
C LYS A 133 28.10 -11.10 10.35
N GLU A 134 26.95 -11.57 9.86
CA GLU A 134 26.74 -11.74 8.41
C GLU A 134 26.72 -10.40 7.68
N SER A 135 26.12 -9.36 8.28
CA SER A 135 26.18 -8.01 7.72
C SER A 135 27.62 -7.48 7.62
N MET A 136 28.44 -7.70 8.64
CA MET A 136 29.84 -7.25 8.65
C MET A 136 30.69 -8.04 7.65
N LYS A 137 30.52 -9.38 7.61
CA LYS A 137 31.17 -10.26 6.64
C LYS A 137 30.89 -9.82 5.21
N ARG A 138 29.63 -9.47 4.90
CA ARG A 138 29.23 -8.99 3.58
C ARG A 138 29.91 -7.67 3.21
N ARG A 139 30.02 -6.72 4.15
CA ARG A 139 30.72 -5.44 3.92
C ARG A 139 32.20 -5.68 3.60
N VAL A 140 32.87 -6.51 4.38
CA VAL A 140 34.28 -6.88 4.14
C VAL A 140 34.45 -7.52 2.76
N GLU A 141 33.56 -8.45 2.40
CA GLU A 141 33.58 -9.08 1.08
C GLU A 141 33.45 -8.05 -0.05
N LEU A 142 32.50 -7.11 0.05
CA LEU A 142 32.29 -6.06 -0.95
C LEU A 142 33.47 -5.10 -1.08
N ILE A 143 34.08 -4.70 0.04
CA ILE A 143 35.30 -3.87 0.08
C ILE A 143 36.46 -4.58 -0.64
N MET A 144 36.59 -5.90 -0.43
CA MET A 144 37.68 -6.70 -1.00
C MET A 144 37.44 -7.08 -2.48
N ASN A 145 36.20 -7.39 -2.87
CA ASN A 145 35.81 -7.83 -4.20
C ASN A 145 35.20 -6.71 -5.06
N ARG A 146 35.85 -5.54 -5.13
CA ARG A 146 35.43 -4.35 -5.91
C ARG A 146 35.30 -4.55 -7.44
N ASN A 147 35.27 -5.79 -7.93
CA ASN A 147 35.38 -6.14 -9.34
C ASN A 147 34.09 -6.67 -9.99
N LYS A 148 32.92 -6.16 -9.60
CA LYS A 148 31.70 -6.37 -10.40
C LYS A 148 31.02 -5.03 -10.64
N LYS A 149 31.31 -4.43 -11.81
CA LYS A 149 30.43 -3.39 -12.36
C LYS A 149 29.04 -4.01 -12.42
N ALA A 150 28.08 -3.47 -11.67
CA ALA A 150 26.69 -3.86 -11.83
C ALA A 150 26.32 -3.62 -13.30
N SER A 151 25.74 -4.65 -13.94
CA SER A 151 25.33 -4.53 -15.33
C SER A 151 24.33 -3.40 -15.44
N LYS A 152 24.65 -2.36 -16.22
CA LYS A 152 23.77 -1.21 -16.47
C LYS A 152 22.38 -1.67 -16.95
N ILE A 153 22.36 -2.77 -17.71
CA ILE A 153 21.15 -3.42 -18.21
C ILE A 153 20.32 -4.02 -17.06
N GLY A 154 20.96 -4.66 -16.09
CA GLY A 154 20.28 -5.24 -14.93
C GLY A 154 19.66 -4.18 -14.02
N THR A 155 20.33 -3.05 -13.82
CA THR A 155 19.80 -1.92 -13.04
C THR A 155 18.60 -1.28 -13.73
N VAL A 156 18.68 -1.04 -15.04
CA VAL A 156 17.56 -0.48 -15.83
C VAL A 156 16.36 -1.43 -15.83
N ALA A 157 16.59 -2.73 -16.01
CA ALA A 157 15.51 -3.73 -15.98
C ALA A 157 14.82 -3.79 -14.61
N ALA A 158 15.57 -3.73 -13.51
CA ALA A 158 15.00 -3.71 -12.16
C ALA A 158 14.16 -2.45 -11.89
N VAL A 159 14.63 -1.28 -12.34
CA VAL A 159 13.88 -0.02 -12.24
C VAL A 159 12.58 -0.10 -13.06
N LEU A 160 12.65 -0.56 -14.31
CA LEU A 160 11.46 -0.75 -15.16
C LEU A 160 10.46 -1.73 -14.53
N ALA A 161 10.92 -2.87 -14.02
CA ALA A 161 10.06 -3.83 -13.35
C ALA A 161 9.38 -3.24 -12.10
N SER A 162 10.10 -2.44 -11.31
CA SER A 162 9.54 -1.78 -10.13
C SER A 162 8.47 -0.74 -10.47
N VAL A 163 8.66 0.02 -11.56
CA VAL A 163 7.67 0.98 -12.08
C VAL A 163 6.41 0.25 -12.54
N ILE A 164 6.56 -0.84 -13.30
CA ILE A 164 5.43 -1.66 -13.78
C ILE A 164 4.65 -2.26 -12.60
N LEU A 165 5.34 -2.83 -11.60
CA LEU A 165 4.69 -3.39 -10.41
C LEU A 165 3.97 -2.33 -9.56
N SER A 166 4.46 -1.09 -9.53
CA SER A 166 3.79 -0.01 -8.78
C SER A 166 2.53 0.51 -9.50
N GLY A 167 2.50 0.47 -10.84
CA GLY A 167 1.38 0.94 -11.65
C GLY A 167 0.14 0.05 -11.63
N THR A 168 0.26 -1.22 -11.23
CA THR A 168 -0.90 -2.15 -11.16
C THR A 168 -1.92 -1.74 -10.10
N THR A 169 -1.51 -1.02 -9.05
CA THR A 169 -2.43 -0.51 -8.02
C THR A 169 -3.34 0.61 -8.52
N VAL A 170 -2.96 1.32 -9.59
CA VAL A 170 -3.80 2.35 -10.24
C VAL A 170 -4.97 1.71 -10.98
N PHE A 171 -4.80 0.49 -11.51
CA PHE A 171 -5.89 -0.26 -12.16
C PHE A 171 -6.86 -0.93 -11.18
N ALA A 172 -6.53 -0.96 -9.88
CA ALA A 172 -7.45 -1.40 -8.83
C ALA A 172 -8.44 -0.31 -8.40
N TYR A 173 -8.22 0.95 -8.82
CA TYR A 173 -9.27 1.96 -8.74
C TYR A 173 -10.29 1.67 -9.84
N THR A 174 -11.36 0.99 -9.48
CA THR A 174 -12.56 0.95 -10.33
C THR A 174 -12.97 2.40 -10.61
N PRO A 175 -13.15 2.80 -11.88
CA PRO A 175 -13.62 4.14 -12.19
C PRO A 175 -14.97 4.32 -11.51
N MET A 176 -15.14 5.42 -10.77
CA MET A 176 -16.44 5.82 -10.26
C MET A 176 -17.35 6.05 -11.47
N GLN A 177 -18.29 5.12 -11.70
CA GLN A 177 -19.28 5.24 -12.76
C GLN A 177 -20.24 6.35 -12.35
N THR A 178 -20.14 7.50 -13.02
CA THR A 178 -21.17 8.53 -12.94
C THR A 178 -22.20 8.27 -14.04
N VAL A 179 -23.43 7.97 -13.65
CA VAL A 179 -24.58 7.90 -14.55
C VAL A 179 -25.02 9.33 -14.87
N LYS A 180 -25.14 9.66 -16.16
CA LYS A 180 -25.91 10.82 -16.61
C LYS A 180 -27.32 10.32 -16.87
N ASP A 181 -28.28 10.75 -16.03
CA ASP A 181 -29.69 10.54 -16.32
C ASP A 181 -30.06 11.31 -17.59
N ALA A 182 -30.49 10.57 -18.61
CA ALA A 182 -31.28 11.13 -19.69
C ALA A 182 -32.71 11.29 -19.15
N SER A 183 -33.12 12.55 -19.02
CA SER A 183 -34.47 12.97 -18.67
C SER A 183 -35.53 12.31 -19.57
N ASP A 184 -36.59 11.84 -18.91
CA ASP A 184 -37.99 11.71 -19.35
C ASP A 184 -38.26 11.80 -20.85
N THR A 185 -38.64 10.65 -21.41
CA THR A 185 -39.62 10.59 -22.49
C THR A 185 -40.61 9.47 -22.17
N ASN A 186 -41.84 9.88 -21.81
CA ASN A 186 -43.00 9.01 -21.74
C ASN A 186 -43.25 8.41 -23.12
N GLU A 187 -43.09 7.09 -23.24
CA GLU A 187 -43.65 6.33 -24.34
C GLU A 187 -44.57 5.25 -23.74
N ASP A 188 -45.88 5.51 -23.82
CA ASP A 188 -46.91 4.55 -23.47
C ASP A 188 -46.91 3.40 -24.48
N TYR A 189 -46.61 2.19 -24.02
CA TYR A 189 -46.89 0.96 -24.75
C TYR A 189 -47.91 0.12 -23.97
N ILE A 190 -48.94 -0.32 -24.69
CA ILE A 190 -49.99 -1.22 -24.18
C ILE A 190 -49.48 -2.65 -24.31
N SER A 191 -49.15 -3.27 -23.18
CA SER A 191 -48.89 -4.71 -23.06
C SER A 191 -50.21 -5.45 -22.82
N PHE A 192 -50.42 -6.55 -23.53
CA PHE A 192 -51.56 -7.45 -23.30
C PHE A 192 -51.23 -8.38 -22.11
N ASP A 193 -52.02 -8.30 -21.05
CA ASP A 193 -51.94 -9.22 -19.91
C ASP A 193 -52.44 -10.61 -20.34
N PHE A 194 -51.54 -11.60 -20.23
CA PHE A 194 -51.92 -13.00 -20.12
C PHE A 194 -51.93 -13.35 -18.64
N ASP A 195 -53.11 -13.71 -18.14
CA ASP A 195 -53.38 -14.21 -16.79
C ASP A 195 -52.24 -15.12 -16.32
N ASN A 196 -51.50 -14.69 -15.30
CA ASN A 196 -50.36 -15.42 -14.78
C ASN A 196 -50.52 -15.65 -13.29
N GLU A 197 -50.17 -16.86 -12.84
CA GLU A 197 -50.25 -17.34 -11.44
C GLU A 197 -49.55 -16.40 -10.43
N ALA A 198 -48.70 -15.49 -10.90
CA ALA A 198 -48.01 -14.45 -10.15
C ALA A 198 -48.94 -13.41 -9.47
N GLU A 199 -50.15 -13.17 -9.98
CA GLU A 199 -51.09 -12.18 -9.41
C GLU A 199 -51.58 -12.56 -8.01
N THR A 200 -51.62 -13.85 -7.68
CA THR A 200 -52.06 -14.34 -6.36
C THR A 200 -51.06 -14.06 -5.22
N LEU A 201 -49.80 -13.76 -5.53
CA LEU A 201 -48.76 -13.52 -4.51
C LEU A 201 -48.91 -12.17 -3.80
N PHE A 202 -49.56 -11.19 -4.43
CA PHE A 202 -49.84 -9.89 -3.81
C PHE A 202 -50.93 -9.93 -2.73
N ALA A 203 -51.64 -11.06 -2.58
CA ALA A 203 -52.55 -11.28 -1.47
C ALA A 203 -51.80 -11.42 -0.13
N GLU A 204 -50.56 -11.96 -0.15
CA GLU A 204 -49.77 -12.25 1.05
C GLU A 204 -48.50 -11.40 1.18
N TYR A 205 -47.94 -10.89 0.08
CA TYR A 205 -46.68 -10.15 0.08
C TYR A 205 -46.74 -8.90 -0.81
N ASP A 206 -46.34 -7.74 -0.27
CA ASP A 206 -46.30 -6.49 -1.04
C ASP A 206 -45.13 -6.42 -2.04
N THR A 207 -44.15 -7.32 -1.95
CA THR A 207 -42.97 -7.32 -2.83
C THR A 207 -42.45 -8.73 -3.07
N TYR A 208 -42.10 -9.05 -4.31
CA TYR A 208 -41.45 -10.31 -4.67
C TYR A 208 -40.39 -10.10 -5.76
N PHE A 209 -39.44 -11.03 -5.84
CA PHE A 209 -38.44 -11.11 -6.89
C PHE A 209 -38.75 -12.27 -7.84
N GLU A 210 -38.64 -12.03 -9.13
CA GLU A 210 -38.83 -13.00 -10.20
C GLU A 210 -37.48 -13.17 -10.93
N ALA A 211 -36.88 -14.34 -10.81
CA ALA A 211 -35.64 -14.66 -11.51
C ALA A 211 -35.90 -14.91 -13.01
N LEU A 212 -34.87 -14.76 -13.84
CA LEU A 212 -34.96 -14.98 -15.29
C LEU A 212 -35.37 -16.40 -15.71
N ASP A 213 -35.33 -17.37 -14.80
CA ASP A 213 -35.79 -18.74 -15.01
C ASP A 213 -37.25 -18.98 -14.56
N GLY A 214 -37.98 -17.91 -14.21
CA GLY A 214 -39.36 -17.97 -13.74
C GLY A 214 -39.52 -18.28 -12.25
N THR A 215 -38.43 -18.40 -11.49
CA THR A 215 -38.50 -18.64 -10.03
C THR A 215 -38.98 -17.40 -9.28
N ILE A 216 -40.03 -17.53 -8.48
CA ILE A 216 -40.57 -16.45 -7.64
C ILE A 216 -40.06 -16.57 -6.20
N ILE A 217 -39.56 -15.46 -5.64
CA ILE A 217 -39.04 -15.34 -4.28
C ILE A 217 -39.81 -14.21 -3.57
N PRO A 218 -40.71 -14.52 -2.62
CA PRO A 218 -41.42 -13.49 -1.85
C PRO A 218 -40.47 -12.77 -0.90
N LEU A 219 -40.68 -11.47 -0.72
CA LEU A 219 -39.79 -10.61 0.05
C LEU A 219 -40.55 -9.92 1.17
N ASN A 220 -40.13 -10.21 2.40
CA ASN A 220 -40.73 -9.60 3.57
C ASN A 220 -39.91 -8.36 3.97
N THR A 221 -40.49 -7.18 3.76
CA THR A 221 -39.85 -5.88 4.00
C THR A 221 -39.51 -5.62 5.47
N ASP A 222 -40.06 -6.42 6.39
CA ASP A 222 -39.84 -6.26 7.84
C ASP A 222 -38.53 -6.89 8.34
N THR A 223 -37.82 -7.65 7.49
CA THR A 223 -36.56 -8.29 7.87
C THR A 223 -35.40 -7.74 7.05
N ALA A 224 -35.10 -6.46 7.24
CA ALA A 224 -33.82 -5.86 6.86
C ALA A 224 -32.68 -6.47 7.72
N ASN A 225 -32.35 -7.73 7.45
CA ASN A 225 -31.35 -8.47 8.19
C ASN A 225 -29.97 -7.90 7.88
N ALA A 226 -29.27 -7.45 8.93
CA ALA A 226 -27.87 -6.99 8.92
C ALA A 226 -26.84 -8.03 8.40
N ARG A 227 -27.29 -9.18 7.88
CA ARG A 227 -26.49 -10.25 7.28
C ARG A 227 -25.85 -9.89 5.95
N ALA A 228 -26.25 -8.79 5.30
CA ALA A 228 -25.66 -8.34 4.03
C ALA A 228 -24.21 -7.83 4.19
N ILE A 229 -23.82 -7.32 5.36
CA ILE A 229 -22.52 -6.65 5.57
C ILE A 229 -21.32 -7.59 5.41
N PHE A 230 -21.48 -8.89 5.69
CA PHE A 230 -20.40 -9.88 5.66
C PHE A 230 -20.46 -10.83 4.46
N CYS A 231 -21.34 -10.59 3.49
CA CYS A 231 -21.52 -11.49 2.36
C CYS A 231 -20.65 -11.10 1.16
N SER A 232 -19.80 -12.03 0.67
CA SER A 232 -19.26 -11.92 -0.69
C SER A 232 -20.39 -12.17 -1.68
N HIS A 233 -21.06 -11.08 -2.09
CA HIS A 233 -22.27 -11.14 -2.89
C HIS A 233 -22.05 -11.89 -4.21
N ASN A 234 -22.92 -12.87 -4.46
CA ASN A 234 -23.09 -13.50 -5.76
C ASN A 234 -24.52 -13.20 -6.23
N PHE A 235 -24.63 -12.33 -7.22
CA PHE A 235 -25.90 -11.77 -7.68
C PHE A 235 -26.44 -12.52 -8.88
N LYS A 236 -27.76 -12.76 -8.88
CA LYS A 236 -28.53 -13.23 -10.02
C LYS A 236 -29.50 -12.13 -10.46
N SER A 237 -29.52 -11.82 -11.75
CA SER A 237 -30.41 -10.81 -12.33
C SER A 237 -31.84 -11.35 -12.45
N GLY A 238 -32.81 -10.45 -12.38
CA GLY A 238 -34.23 -10.72 -12.53
C GLY A 238 -35.04 -9.44 -12.39
N TYR A 239 -36.27 -9.57 -11.91
CA TYR A 239 -37.24 -8.49 -11.80
C TYR A 239 -37.77 -8.38 -10.38
N VAL A 240 -37.94 -7.16 -9.89
CA VAL A 240 -38.54 -6.88 -8.58
C VAL A 240 -39.91 -6.28 -8.82
N ASN A 241 -40.96 -6.92 -8.30
CA ASN A 241 -42.33 -6.43 -8.41
C ASN A 241 -42.77 -5.90 -7.05
N LYS A 242 -43.25 -4.66 -7.01
CA LYS A 242 -43.74 -3.98 -5.79
C LYS A 242 -45.18 -3.56 -5.96
N HIS A 243 -45.99 -3.86 -4.97
CA HIS A 243 -47.40 -3.52 -4.90
C HIS A 243 -47.63 -2.38 -3.91
N TYR A 244 -48.45 -1.41 -4.32
CA TYR A 244 -48.85 -0.27 -3.52
C TYR A 244 -50.37 -0.17 -3.52
N SER A 245 -50.98 -0.47 -2.37
CA SER A 245 -52.43 -0.30 -2.18
C SER A 245 -52.79 1.19 -2.07
N GLN A 246 -53.85 1.62 -2.75
CA GLN A 246 -54.37 2.99 -2.66
C GLN A 246 -55.63 3.05 -1.77
N SER A 247 -55.89 4.22 -1.18
CA SER A 247 -57.05 4.46 -0.31
C SER A 247 -58.40 4.45 -1.03
N ASN A 248 -58.41 4.55 -2.36
CA ASN A 248 -59.59 4.51 -3.22
C ASN A 248 -60.03 3.08 -3.59
N GLY A 249 -59.35 2.04 -3.08
CA GLY A 249 -59.62 0.63 -3.40
C GLY A 249 -58.87 0.09 -4.63
N GLY A 250 -58.14 0.95 -5.35
CA GLY A 250 -57.24 0.56 -6.43
C GLY A 250 -55.84 0.18 -5.94
N CYS A 251 -54.98 -0.25 -6.86
CA CYS A 251 -53.57 -0.50 -6.56
C CYS A 251 -52.65 -0.14 -7.73
N ILE A 252 -51.38 0.10 -7.41
CA ILE A 252 -50.31 0.27 -8.39
C ILE A 252 -49.30 -0.85 -8.19
N VAL A 253 -49.01 -1.61 -9.25
CA VAL A 253 -47.92 -2.57 -9.31
C VAL A 253 -46.80 -1.96 -10.15
N LYS A 254 -45.60 -1.89 -9.59
CA LYS A 254 -44.39 -1.41 -10.29
C LYS A 254 -43.39 -2.54 -10.44
N ARG A 255 -42.96 -2.80 -11.67
CA ARG A 255 -41.91 -3.78 -12.00
C ARG A 255 -40.60 -3.06 -12.26
N TYR A 256 -39.55 -3.48 -11.59
CA TYR A 256 -38.20 -2.95 -11.70
C TYR A 256 -37.25 -4.03 -12.20
N THR A 257 -36.17 -3.65 -12.89
CA THR A 257 -35.00 -4.52 -12.98
C THR A 257 -34.40 -4.70 -11.58
N GLY A 258 -33.79 -5.84 -11.32
CA GLY A 258 -33.11 -6.03 -10.04
C GLY A 258 -32.17 -7.20 -10.02
N LYS A 259 -31.35 -7.24 -8.97
CA LYS A 259 -30.43 -8.35 -8.71
C LYS A 259 -30.65 -8.84 -7.29
N ILE A 260 -30.76 -10.14 -7.12
CA ILE A 260 -30.82 -10.77 -5.80
C ILE A 260 -29.54 -11.55 -5.53
N CYS A 261 -29.00 -11.42 -4.32
CA CYS A 261 -27.89 -12.23 -3.90
C CYS A 261 -28.37 -13.61 -3.44
N MET A 262 -27.92 -14.67 -4.11
CA MET A 262 -28.32 -16.06 -3.81
C MET A 262 -27.85 -16.59 -2.44
N LYS A 263 -26.99 -15.84 -1.73
CA LYS A 263 -26.43 -16.23 -0.43
C LYS A 263 -27.07 -15.52 0.76
N CYS A 264 -27.44 -14.25 0.61
CA CYS A 264 -27.93 -13.42 1.70
C CYS A 264 -29.29 -12.76 1.43
N ASN A 265 -29.89 -13.02 0.26
CA ASN A 265 -31.14 -12.40 -0.20
C ASN A 265 -31.12 -10.86 -0.19
N HIS A 266 -29.93 -10.26 -0.25
CA HIS A 266 -29.79 -8.82 -0.48
C HIS A 266 -30.21 -8.49 -1.91
N ILE A 267 -31.00 -7.43 -2.06
CA ILE A 267 -31.58 -7.04 -3.35
C ILE A 267 -31.15 -5.63 -3.70
N GLU A 268 -30.64 -5.50 -4.92
CA GLU A 268 -30.41 -4.23 -5.58
C GLU A 268 -31.56 -3.99 -6.56
N VAL A 269 -32.39 -2.99 -6.29
CA VAL A 269 -33.46 -2.54 -7.18
C VAL A 269 -32.86 -1.56 -8.18
N GLY A 270 -33.02 -1.85 -9.46
CA GLY A 270 -32.58 -1.00 -10.58
C GLY A 270 -33.73 -0.19 -11.17
N ASP A 271 -33.66 0.04 -12.47
CA ASP A 271 -34.57 0.90 -13.21
C ASP A 271 -36.02 0.37 -13.25
N LEU A 272 -36.98 1.28 -13.23
CA LEU A 272 -38.41 0.98 -13.40
C LEU A 272 -38.68 0.55 -14.85
N LEU A 273 -39.28 -0.63 -15.02
CA LEU A 273 -39.64 -1.17 -16.33
C LEU A 273 -41.09 -0.89 -16.69
N SER A 274 -42.02 -1.15 -15.77
CA SER A 274 -43.45 -0.95 -16.02
C SER A 274 -44.21 -0.55 -14.76
N THR A 275 -45.31 0.16 -14.97
CA THR A 275 -46.26 0.53 -13.92
C THR A 275 -47.66 0.13 -14.38
N HIS A 276 -48.28 -0.81 -13.67
CA HIS A 276 -49.65 -1.23 -13.89
C HIS A 276 -50.54 -0.59 -12.81
N THR A 277 -51.59 0.11 -13.22
CA THR A 277 -52.53 0.76 -12.30
C THR A 277 -53.88 0.10 -12.44
N TYR A 278 -54.38 -0.48 -11.34
CA TYR A 278 -55.67 -1.12 -11.27
C TYR A 278 -56.65 -0.21 -10.52
N VAL A 279 -57.81 0.03 -11.13
CA VAL A 279 -58.87 0.88 -10.55
C VAL A 279 -59.51 0.20 -9.32
N THR A 280 -59.59 -1.13 -9.35
CA THR A 280 -59.97 -1.99 -8.23
C THR A 280 -58.85 -3.01 -8.08
N CYS A 281 -58.27 -3.16 -6.89
CA CYS A 281 -57.18 -4.12 -6.67
C CYS A 281 -57.69 -5.55 -6.92
N PRO A 282 -57.16 -6.30 -7.91
CA PRO A 282 -57.60 -7.66 -8.18
C PRO A 282 -57.03 -8.68 -7.17
N HIS A 283 -56.08 -8.25 -6.32
CA HIS A 283 -55.33 -9.11 -5.41
C HIS A 283 -55.85 -9.09 -3.96
N LYS A 284 -57.01 -8.45 -3.69
CA LYS A 284 -57.54 -8.23 -2.34
C LYS A 284 -58.99 -8.68 -2.20
#